data_AF-A0A7J3X4P6-F1
#
_entry.id   AF-A0A7J3X4P6-F1
#
_cell.length_a   1.000
_cell.length_b   1.000
_cell.length_c   1.000
_cell.angle_alpha   90.00
_cell.angle_beta   90.00
_cell.angle_gamma   90.00
#
_symmetry.space_group_name_H-M   'P 1'
#
loop_
_entity.id
_entity.type
_entity.pdbx_description
1 polymer ?
#
loop_
_entity_poly.entity_id
_entity_poly.type
_entity_poly.pdbx_seq_one_letter_code
_entity_poly.pdbx_strand_id
1 'polypeptide(L)'
;IPLLAREAEVIMQAQRARGLRTEVSILQRIKNYLAVVIPLTLTSLNKVQIRAIALESRGFSAPVKKTLVYEARFTAMDYAFLAGMAVATAFLAWVYVTYGYSPVSHLPWVWAG
;
A
#
# COMPACT_ATOMS: atom_id res chain seq x y z
N ILE A 1 7.14 -5.85 -4.21
CA ILE A 1 7.97 -6.48 -3.16
C ILE A 1 8.86 -7.55 -3.80
N PRO A 2 10.07 -7.22 -4.26
CA PRO A 2 10.90 -8.15 -5.04
C PRO A 2 11.52 -9.29 -4.20
N LEU A 3 11.75 -9.05 -2.91
CA LEU A 3 12.41 -10.02 -2.02
C LEU A 3 11.55 -11.28 -1.80
N LEU A 4 10.28 -11.11 -1.43
CA LEU A 4 9.38 -12.23 -1.17
C LEU A 4 9.10 -13.05 -2.43
N ALA A 5 9.04 -12.41 -3.60
CA ALA A 5 8.87 -13.10 -4.88
C ALA A 5 10.05 -14.03 -5.18
N ARG A 6 11.29 -13.55 -4.99
CA ARG A 6 12.50 -14.37 -5.15
C ARG A 6 12.55 -15.53 -4.17
N GLU A 7 12.14 -15.32 -2.92
CA GLU A 7 12.11 -16.39 -1.91
C GLU A 7 11.06 -17.45 -2.23
N ALA A 8 9.87 -17.03 -2.66
CA ALA A 8 8.84 -17.95 -3.12
C ALA A 8 9.33 -18.78 -4.31
N GLU A 9 10.08 -18.19 -5.23
CA GLU A 9 10.69 -18.89 -6.36
C GLU A 9 11.72 -19.92 -5.90
N VAL A 10 12.65 -19.57 -5.01
CA VAL A 10 13.65 -20.50 -4.46
C VAL A 10 12.97 -21.67 -3.73
N ILE A 11 11.94 -21.39 -2.93
CA ILE A 11 11.17 -22.44 -2.24
C ILE A 11 10.44 -23.31 -3.26
N MET A 12 9.83 -22.73 -4.29
CA MET A 12 9.18 -23.47 -5.36
C MET A 12 10.15 -24.43 -6.06
N GLN A 13 11.36 -23.97 -6.39
CA GLN A 13 12.38 -24.82 -7.00
C GLN A 13 12.85 -25.93 -6.05
N ALA A 14 13.04 -25.62 -4.76
CA ALA A 14 13.40 -26.63 -3.75
C ALA A 14 12.31 -27.69 -3.57
N GLN A 15 11.03 -27.29 -3.56
CA GLN A 15 9.91 -28.23 -3.47
C GLN A 15 9.76 -29.05 -4.77
N ARG A 16 9.97 -28.46 -5.95
CA ARG A 16 10.01 -29.18 -7.23
C ARG A 16 11.11 -30.25 -7.23
N ALA A 17 12.30 -29.95 -6.74
CA ALA A 17 13.38 -30.92 -6.58
C ALA A 17 13.04 -32.06 -5.62
N ARG A 18 12.16 -31.81 -4.63
CA ARG A 18 11.60 -32.83 -3.72
C ARG A 18 10.40 -33.59 -4.30
N GLY A 19 10.11 -33.44 -5.59
CA GLY A 19 9.05 -34.17 -6.29
C GLY A 19 7.70 -33.46 -6.34
N LEU A 20 7.63 -32.16 -6.01
CA LEU A 20 6.40 -31.37 -6.15
C LEU A 20 6.04 -31.19 -7.64
N ARG A 21 5.01 -31.92 -8.09
CA ARG A 21 4.51 -31.84 -9.47
C ARG A 21 3.60 -30.63 -9.64
N THR A 22 3.79 -29.86 -10.70
CA THR A 22 2.99 -28.67 -11.02
C THR A 22 1.67 -29.01 -11.74
N GLU A 23 1.59 -30.18 -12.37
CA GLU A 23 0.42 -30.68 -13.10
C GLU A 23 -0.25 -31.79 -12.29
N VAL A 24 -1.30 -31.43 -11.54
CA VAL A 24 -2.02 -32.38 -10.70
C VAL A 24 -3.49 -32.01 -10.54
N SER A 25 -4.30 -32.99 -10.13
CA SER A 25 -5.72 -32.80 -9.79
C SER A 25 -5.90 -31.74 -8.69
N ILE A 26 -7.10 -31.13 -8.65
CA ILE A 26 -7.41 -29.98 -7.78
C ILE A 26 -7.09 -30.26 -6.30
N LEU A 27 -7.39 -31.46 -5.80
CA LEU A 27 -7.05 -31.88 -4.43
C LEU A 27 -5.55 -31.88 -4.15
N GLN A 28 -4.75 -32.41 -5.08
CA GLN A 28 -3.31 -32.44 -4.90
C GLN A 28 -2.68 -31.06 -5.10
N ARG A 29 -3.29 -30.19 -5.91
CA ARG A 29 -2.87 -28.79 -6.09
C ARG A 29 -2.94 -28.00 -4.78
N ILE A 30 -3.98 -28.22 -3.97
CA ILE A 30 -4.10 -27.59 -2.64
C ILE A 30 -2.98 -28.09 -1.71
N LYS A 31 -2.73 -29.39 -1.67
CA LYS A 31 -1.63 -29.97 -0.87
C LYS A 31 -0.26 -29.39 -1.28
N ASN A 32 -0.03 -29.26 -2.58
CA ASN A 32 1.21 -28.69 -3.12
C ASN A 32 1.37 -27.21 -2.79
N TYR A 33 0.26 -26.46 -2.77
CA TYR A 33 0.26 -25.07 -2.36
C TYR A 33 0.67 -24.90 -0.89
N LEU A 34 0.10 -25.72 0.01
CA LEU A 34 0.47 -25.70 1.43
C LEU A 34 1.96 -26.04 1.64
N ALA A 35 2.52 -26.96 0.86
CA ALA A 35 3.94 -27.33 0.92
C ALA A 35 4.90 -26.16 0.59
N VAL A 36 4.46 -25.15 -0.14
CA VAL A 36 5.24 -23.93 -0.46
C VAL A 36 4.92 -22.79 0.51
N VAL A 37 3.64 -22.61 0.87
CA VAL A 37 3.22 -21.51 1.75
C VAL A 37 3.75 -21.67 3.16
N ILE A 38 3.68 -22.88 3.74
CA ILE A 38 4.16 -23.15 5.10
C ILE A 38 5.65 -22.76 5.29
N PRO A 39 6.60 -23.22 4.45
CA PRO A 39 7.99 -22.81 4.61
C PRO A 39 8.21 -21.31 4.37
N LEU A 40 7.46 -20.68 3.45
CA LEU A 40 7.58 -19.24 3.19
C LEU A 40 7.14 -18.42 4.40
N THR A 41 6.03 -18.78 5.05
CA THR A 41 5.53 -18.07 6.23
C THR A 41 6.48 -18.23 7.41
N LEU A 42 6.94 -19.46 7.70
CA LEU A 42 7.91 -19.71 8.77
C LEU A 42 9.23 -18.96 8.55
N THR A 43 9.73 -18.95 7.31
CA THR A 43 10.95 -18.20 6.96
C THR A 43 10.75 -16.70 7.13
N SER A 44 9.58 -16.18 6.77
CA SER A 44 9.24 -14.77 6.92
C SER A 44 9.14 -14.36 8.39
N LEU A 45 8.52 -15.20 9.23
CA LEU A 45 8.40 -14.97 10.68
C LEU A 45 9.78 -14.89 11.35
N ASN A 46 10.66 -15.84 11.07
CA ASN A 46 12.01 -15.85 11.62
C ASN A 46 12.79 -14.58 11.21
N LYS A 47 12.68 -14.17 9.94
CA LYS A 47 13.29 -12.91 9.46
C LYS A 47 12.76 -11.68 10.18
N VAL A 48 11.46 -11.61 10.45
CA VAL A 48 10.86 -10.51 11.22
C VAL A 48 11.41 -10.50 12.65
N GLN A 49 11.53 -11.66 13.30
CA GLN A 49 12.12 -11.77 14.64
C GLN A 49 13.58 -11.29 14.67
N ILE A 50 14.42 -11.78 13.76
CA ILE A 50 15.83 -11.36 13.68
C ILE A 50 15.93 -9.85 13.43
N ARG A 51 15.08 -9.29 12.55
CA ARG A 51 15.04 -7.85 12.30
C ARG A 51 14.57 -7.07 13.52
N ALA A 52 13.57 -7.55 14.26
CA ALA A 52 13.11 -6.93 15.49
C ALA A 52 14.24 -6.88 16.53
N ILE A 53 14.94 -7.99 16.76
CA ILE A 53 16.09 -8.06 17.66
C ILE A 53 17.20 -7.10 17.21
N ALA A 54 17.48 -7.01 15.90
CA ALA A 54 18.46 -6.08 15.35
C ALA A 54 18.03 -4.60 15.49
N LEU A 55 16.73 -4.31 15.49
CA LEU A 55 16.20 -2.98 15.76
C LEU A 55 16.31 -2.67 17.26
N GLU A 56 15.93 -3.61 18.14
CA GLU A 56 16.07 -3.46 19.58
C GLU A 56 17.52 -3.25 20.01
N SER A 57 18.47 -3.99 19.42
CA SER A 57 19.91 -3.82 19.70
C SER A 57 20.44 -2.46 19.25
N ARG A 58 19.83 -1.85 18.23
CA ARG A 58 20.10 -0.47 17.78
C ARG A 58 19.36 0.59 18.61
N GLY A 59 18.65 0.19 19.67
CA GLY A 59 17.89 1.12 20.50
C GLY A 59 16.64 1.68 19.81
N PHE A 60 16.10 0.99 18.80
CA PHE A 60 14.91 1.46 18.08
C PHE A 60 13.67 1.55 18.99
N SER A 61 13.61 0.78 20.09
CA SER A 61 12.59 0.89 21.15
C SER A 61 12.90 1.90 22.26
N ALA A 62 14.06 2.57 22.24
CA ALA A 62 14.41 3.51 23.32
C ALA A 62 13.45 4.72 23.35
N PRO A 63 13.08 5.24 24.54
CA PRO A 63 12.15 6.36 24.73
C PRO A 63 12.83 7.72 24.47
N VAL A 64 13.39 7.88 23.26
CA VAL A 64 14.07 9.09 22.79
C VAL A 64 13.40 9.61 21.53
N LYS A 65 13.49 10.93 21.30
CA LYS A 65 12.97 11.60 20.11
C LYS A 65 13.58 10.96 18.86
N LYS A 66 12.75 10.32 18.04
CA LYS A 66 13.18 9.66 16.80
C LYS A 66 13.48 10.71 15.74
N THR A 67 14.64 10.60 15.10
CA THR A 67 15.04 11.44 13.97
C THR A 67 14.70 10.73 12.67
N LEU A 68 14.00 11.41 11.76
CA LEU A 68 13.62 10.88 10.45
C LEU A 68 14.73 11.23 9.45
N VAL A 69 15.31 10.22 8.79
CA VAL A 69 16.33 10.44 7.75
C VAL A 69 15.71 11.01 6.48
N TYR A 70 14.46 10.65 6.20
CA TYR A 70 13.69 11.17 5.08
C TYR A 70 12.48 11.95 5.62
N GLU A 71 12.52 13.26 5.46
CA GLU A 71 11.39 14.13 5.77
C GLU A 71 10.61 14.38 4.48
N ALA A 72 9.30 14.10 4.50
CA ALA A 72 8.42 14.52 3.41
C ALA A 72 8.25 16.05 3.50
N ARG A 73 9.01 16.79 2.68
CA ARG A 73 8.89 18.23 2.57
C ARG A 73 8.04 18.57 1.34
N PHE A 74 7.07 19.46 1.52
CA PHE A 74 6.30 20.01 0.41
C PHE A 74 7.23 20.76 -0.53
N THR A 75 7.26 20.33 -1.78
CA THR A 75 7.99 21.01 -2.85
C THR A 75 7.13 22.12 -3.44
N ALA A 76 7.73 23.14 -4.05
CA ALA A 76 7.00 24.20 -4.75
C ALA A 76 6.00 23.65 -5.80
N MET A 77 6.30 22.50 -6.39
CA MET A 77 5.43 21.79 -7.33
C MET A 77 4.16 21.22 -6.67
N ASP A 78 4.23 20.82 -5.39
CA ASP A 78 3.06 20.36 -4.63
C ASP A 78 2.11 21.52 -4.37
N TYR A 79 2.66 22.70 -4.07
CA TYR A 79 1.88 23.94 -3.92
C TYR A 79 1.26 24.38 -5.26
N ALA A 80 2.00 24.29 -6.36
CA ALA A 80 1.48 24.59 -7.69
C ALA A 80 0.34 23.63 -8.08
N PHE A 81 0.47 22.33 -7.77
CA PHE A 81 -0.57 21.34 -8.00
C PHE A 81 -1.81 21.60 -7.13
N LEU A 82 -1.62 21.92 -5.84
CA LEU A 82 -2.72 22.30 -4.94
C LEU A 82 -3.45 23.56 -5.43
N ALA A 83 -2.70 24.58 -5.85
CA ALA A 83 -3.28 25.81 -6.38
C ALA A 83 -4.05 25.54 -7.69
N GLY A 84 -3.47 24.75 -8.61
CA GLY A 84 -4.14 24.35 -9.84
C GLY A 84 -5.42 23.56 -9.58
N MET A 85 -5.41 22.63 -8.62
CA MET A 85 -6.61 21.88 -8.22
C MET A 85 -7.68 22.81 -7.65
N ALA A 86 -7.32 23.74 -6.76
CA ALA A 86 -8.25 24.71 -6.18
C ALA A 86 -8.88 25.61 -7.26
N VAL A 87 -8.07 26.09 -8.22
CA VAL A 87 -8.55 26.90 -9.34
C VAL A 87 -9.48 26.10 -10.24
N ALA A 88 -9.14 24.85 -10.55
CA ALA A 88 -10.00 23.98 -11.36
C ALA A 88 -11.35 23.71 -10.68
N THR A 89 -11.36 23.46 -9.36
CA THR A 89 -12.60 23.29 -8.59
C THR A 89 -13.42 24.58 -8.55
N ALA A 90 -12.79 25.74 -8.34
CA ALA A 90 -13.48 27.03 -8.35
C ALA A 90 -14.04 27.37 -9.73
N PHE A 91 -13.30 27.07 -10.80
CA PHE A 91 -13.76 27.24 -12.18
C PHE A 91 -14.96 26.34 -12.48
N LEU A 92 -14.90 25.05 -12.10
CA LEU A 92 -16.02 24.12 -12.26
C LEU A 92 -17.25 24.56 -11.45
N ALA A 93 -17.06 25.04 -10.22
CA ALA A 93 -18.15 25.57 -9.40
C ALA A 93 -18.77 26.83 -10.03
N TRP A 94 -17.95 27.72 -10.58
CA TRP A 94 -18.42 28.91 -11.28
C TRP A 94 -19.19 28.56 -12.56
N VAL A 95 -18.70 27.62 -13.37
CA VAL A 95 -19.41 27.07 -14.54
C VAL A 95 -20.72 26.41 -14.10
N TYR A 96 -20.72 25.67 -13.00
CA TYR A 96 -21.92 25.00 -12.48
C TYR A 96 -23.00 25.99 -12.04
N VAL A 97 -22.62 27.08 -11.38
CA VAL A 97 -23.52 28.16 -10.95
C VAL A 97 -24.04 28.96 -12.15
N THR A 98 -23.21 29.21 -13.16
CA THR A 98 -23.58 30.02 -14.34
C THR A 98 -24.38 29.25 -15.39
N TYR A 99 -24.09 27.97 -15.62
CA TYR A 99 -24.80 27.11 -16.60
C TYR A 99 -26.02 26.36 -16.02
N GLY A 100 -26.36 26.55 -14.75
CA GLY A 100 -27.71 26.27 -14.26
C GLY A 100 -28.12 24.79 -14.18
N TYR A 101 -27.20 23.85 -13.96
CA TYR A 101 -27.54 22.45 -13.61
C TYR A 101 -27.48 22.19 -12.11
N SER A 102 -27.74 23.21 -11.29
CA SER A 102 -27.88 23.03 -9.85
C SER A 102 -29.33 22.78 -9.44
N PRO A 103 -29.64 21.73 -8.65
CA PRO A 103 -30.94 21.61 -7.99
C PRO A 103 -31.16 22.71 -6.95
N VAL A 104 -30.08 23.43 -6.56
CA VAL A 104 -30.06 24.41 -5.47
C VAL A 104 -30.55 25.79 -5.91
N SER A 105 -30.40 26.14 -7.20
CA SER A 105 -30.98 27.36 -7.78
C SER A 105 -32.51 27.33 -7.85
N HIS A 106 -33.13 26.17 -7.63
CA HIS A 106 -34.58 26.02 -7.52
C HIS A 106 -35.09 25.99 -6.07
N LEU A 107 -34.22 26.07 -5.05
CA LEU A 107 -34.62 26.10 -3.65
C LEU A 107 -34.72 27.55 -3.14
N PRO A 108 -35.94 28.13 -3.04
CA PRO A 108 -36.15 29.53 -2.71
C PRO A 108 -35.75 29.91 -1.27
N TRP A 109 -35.39 28.94 -0.43
CA TRP A 109 -35.11 29.15 0.99
C TRP A 109 -33.64 29.53 1.30
N VAL A 110 -32.74 29.48 0.32
CA VAL A 110 -31.30 29.81 0.50
C VAL A 110 -31.02 31.31 0.33
N TRP A 111 -31.91 32.05 -0.33
CA TRP A 111 -31.76 33.49 -0.63
C TRP A 111 -32.77 34.37 0.11
N ALA A 112 -33.66 33.77 0.90
CA ALA A 112 -34.63 34.47 1.75
C ALA A 112 -34.11 34.48 3.20
N GLY A 113 -33.04 35.24 3.42
CA GLY A 113 -32.43 35.49 4.73
C GLY A 113 -31.49 36.68 4.63
#